data_AF-A0A9P5K6Y8-F1
#
_entry.id   AF-A0A9P5K6Y8-F1
#
_cell.length_a   1.000
_cell.length_b   1.000
_cell.length_c   1.000
_cell.angle_alpha   90.00
_cell.angle_beta   90.00
_cell.angle_gamma   90.00
#
_symmetry.space_group_name_H-M   'P 1'
#
loop_
_entity.id
_entity.type
_entity.pdbx_description
1 polymer ?
#
loop_
_entity_poly.entity_id
_entity_poly.type
_entity_poly.pdbx_seq_one_letter_code
_entity_poly.pdbx_strand_id
1 'polypeptide(L)'
;MQYAPSIADSQYTDVSLPPSPPLRMSKSTLFEVLHRIGHAFSHVQYAVCGTAAMVAFGFDRRKPTHVSIVCPSHTRDVLASWAVAGGMMLYPSKPNEIGVPVDEDIWTIRVKYLETDDNHRFERLDACHFNFGCDDVTTAVLTPAAQLEQIAQVYINPRYNQSWRYKERLGGDAIWLLEQMCKEDVDKFGMNLRNANIPTIRDQRFWLVFTTAHPEAVGLFYDAGLRDEEEEVSISERGNRPECEYQHEQDHAHTQEYEQDHAHTQEYEQYEQEYERVIEQEYDQGQGPEQEQIRVESPVSPHDPPPEQPRRREVSGRSRRRSSRVRSRSRTRTDQGPRRRRRPSEHGPILTRAEERRVAMDRARARGHVRRRSSQETTKFSFSGALDSLLGGGHRDGYRR
;
A
#
# COMPACT_ATOMS: atom_id res chain seq x y z
N MET A 1 25.48 -61.66 33.58
CA MET A 1 24.21 -60.91 33.68
C MET A 1 24.56 -59.44 33.79
N GLN A 2 24.37 -58.68 32.71
CA GLN A 2 24.70 -57.26 32.61
C GLN A 2 23.41 -56.45 32.80
N TYR A 3 23.41 -55.51 33.76
CA TYR A 3 22.34 -54.56 33.97
C TYR A 3 22.50 -53.38 32.99
N ALA A 4 21.47 -53.13 32.19
CA ALA A 4 21.37 -51.94 31.35
C ALA A 4 20.68 -50.81 32.15
N PRO A 5 21.18 -49.57 32.13
CA PRO A 5 20.47 -48.43 32.71
C PRO A 5 19.36 -47.94 31.77
N SER A 6 18.18 -47.78 32.36
CA SER A 6 16.95 -47.27 31.75
C SER A 6 17.09 -45.80 31.35
N ILE A 7 16.74 -45.49 30.10
CA ILE A 7 16.60 -44.13 29.58
C ILE A 7 15.25 -43.61 30.08
N ALA A 8 15.27 -42.87 31.19
CA ALA A 8 14.12 -42.17 31.73
C ALA A 8 14.12 -40.71 31.24
N ASP A 9 13.04 -40.36 30.54
CA ASP A 9 12.31 -39.11 30.61
C ASP A 9 13.10 -37.79 30.70
N SER A 10 13.51 -37.30 29.52
CA SER A 10 13.72 -35.87 29.29
C SER A 10 12.44 -35.27 28.67
N GLN A 11 11.40 -35.08 29.48
CA GLN A 11 10.32 -34.16 29.12
C GLN A 11 10.83 -32.73 29.36
N TYR A 12 11.55 -32.21 28.36
CA TYR A 12 11.95 -30.81 28.31
C TYR A 12 10.68 -30.01 28.06
N THR A 13 10.20 -29.33 29.10
CA THR A 13 9.12 -28.35 28.99
C THR A 13 9.58 -27.26 28.03
N ASP A 14 8.93 -27.21 26.87
CA ASP A 14 9.04 -26.13 25.90
C ASP A 14 8.39 -24.89 26.52
N VAL A 15 9.19 -24.19 27.35
CA VAL A 15 8.85 -22.87 27.88
C VAL A 15 8.92 -21.92 26.69
N SER A 16 7.80 -21.82 25.97
CA SER A 16 7.59 -20.89 24.87
C SER A 16 7.82 -19.47 25.41
N LEU A 17 9.05 -18.98 25.22
CA LEU A 17 9.42 -17.61 25.54
C LEU A 17 8.50 -16.67 24.74
N PRO A 18 8.06 -15.55 25.34
CA PRO A 18 7.28 -14.58 24.60
C PRO A 18 8.05 -14.15 23.35
N PRO A 19 7.37 -13.99 22.20
CA PRO A 19 8.03 -13.64 20.96
C PRO A 19 8.82 -12.36 21.16
N SER A 20 10.13 -12.42 20.90
CA SER A 20 11.02 -11.26 21.00
C SER A 20 10.42 -10.08 20.21
N PRO A 21 10.44 -8.86 20.77
CA PRO A 21 9.89 -7.71 20.07
C PRO A 21 10.54 -7.57 18.69
N PRO A 22 9.77 -7.17 17.66
CA PRO A 22 10.29 -7.09 16.30
C PRO A 22 11.45 -6.09 16.24
N LEU A 23 12.55 -6.52 15.63
CA LEU A 23 13.75 -5.71 15.46
C LEU A 23 13.38 -4.42 14.71
N ARG A 24 13.86 -3.28 15.21
CA ARG A 24 13.58 -1.96 14.63
C ARG A 24 14.79 -1.48 13.85
N MET A 25 14.58 -1.16 12.59
CA MET A 25 15.63 -0.75 11.68
C MET A 25 16.13 0.66 12.01
N SER A 26 17.45 0.81 12.12
CA SER A 26 18.07 2.13 12.21
C SER A 26 17.99 2.85 10.85
N LYS A 27 18.20 4.17 10.82
CA LYS A 27 18.16 4.93 9.56
C LYS A 27 19.29 4.51 8.59
N SER A 28 20.49 4.22 9.10
CA SER A 28 21.61 3.73 8.29
C SER A 28 21.32 2.35 7.71
N THR A 29 20.84 1.42 8.54
CA THR A 29 20.43 0.08 8.10
C THR A 29 19.33 0.16 7.05
N LEU A 30 18.34 1.05 7.24
CA LEU A 30 17.29 1.27 6.25
C LEU A 30 17.85 1.73 4.92
N PHE A 31 18.73 2.72 4.93
CA PHE A 31 19.30 3.25 3.70
C PHE A 31 20.16 2.20 2.97
N GLU A 32 20.87 1.34 3.70
CA GLU A 32 21.55 0.20 3.09
C GLU A 32 20.58 -0.82 2.48
N VAL A 33 19.49 -1.18 3.18
CA VAL A 33 18.45 -2.05 2.60
C VAL A 33 17.85 -1.42 1.34
N LEU A 34 17.53 -0.13 1.37
CA LEU A 34 16.98 0.60 0.22
C LEU A 34 17.98 0.65 -0.94
N HIS A 35 19.27 0.81 -0.67
CA HIS A 35 20.33 0.77 -1.69
C HIS A 35 20.42 -0.62 -2.35
N ARG A 36 20.40 -1.70 -1.55
CA ARG A 36 20.38 -3.08 -2.07
C ARG A 36 19.14 -3.38 -2.91
N ILE A 37 17.98 -2.86 -2.52
CA ILE A 37 16.73 -2.90 -3.31
C ILE A 37 16.94 -2.18 -4.65
N GLY A 38 17.49 -0.98 -4.63
CA GLY A 38 17.87 -0.20 -5.82
C GLY A 38 18.70 -1.01 -6.80
N HIS A 39 19.72 -1.68 -6.29
CA HIS A 39 20.64 -2.48 -7.10
C HIS A 39 19.96 -3.74 -7.67
N ALA A 40 19.29 -4.53 -6.82
CA ALA A 40 18.69 -5.81 -7.22
C ALA A 40 17.50 -5.62 -8.18
N PHE A 41 16.73 -4.55 -8.02
CA PHE A 41 15.50 -4.33 -8.78
C PHE A 41 15.58 -3.19 -9.79
N SER A 42 16.79 -2.76 -10.18
CA SER A 42 17.02 -1.69 -11.17
C SER A 42 16.32 -1.90 -12.52
N HIS A 43 15.95 -3.15 -12.84
CA HIS A 43 15.26 -3.54 -14.07
C HIS A 43 13.77 -3.90 -13.86
N VAL A 44 13.26 -3.81 -12.64
CA VAL A 44 11.88 -4.17 -12.29
C VAL A 44 11.11 -2.91 -11.95
N GLN A 45 9.84 -2.85 -12.32
CA GLN A 45 8.95 -1.79 -11.87
C GLN A 45 8.58 -2.04 -10.40
N TYR A 46 9.01 -1.13 -9.52
CA TYR A 46 8.65 -1.12 -8.11
C TYR A 46 8.69 0.30 -7.56
N ALA A 47 8.07 0.51 -6.41
CA ALA A 47 8.31 1.69 -5.59
C ALA A 47 8.22 1.35 -4.11
N VAL A 48 9.11 1.91 -3.30
CA VAL A 48 9.10 1.78 -1.84
C VAL A 48 7.94 2.59 -1.28
N CYS A 49 7.21 2.01 -0.31
CA CYS A 49 6.04 2.62 0.31
C CYS A 49 5.98 2.43 1.84
N GLY A 50 5.00 3.05 2.48
CA GLY A 50 4.77 2.97 3.92
C GLY A 50 5.87 3.66 4.73
N THR A 51 6.08 3.20 5.98
CA THR A 51 7.00 3.86 6.91
C THR A 51 8.43 4.00 6.37
N ALA A 52 8.93 3.03 5.59
CA ALA A 52 10.26 3.13 4.97
C ALA A 52 10.36 4.31 3.99
N ALA A 53 9.32 4.51 3.17
CA ALA A 53 9.24 5.64 2.26
C ALA A 53 9.10 6.97 3.03
N MET A 54 8.26 7.03 4.06
CA MET A 54 8.16 8.22 4.92
C MET A 54 9.51 8.61 5.55
N VAL A 55 10.31 7.64 6.01
CA VAL A 55 11.64 7.89 6.60
C VAL A 55 12.62 8.48 5.56
N ALA A 56 12.50 8.10 4.29
CA ALA A 56 13.28 8.73 3.21
C ALA A 56 12.96 10.23 3.07
N PHE A 57 11.73 10.64 3.39
CA PHE A 57 11.31 12.05 3.46
C PHE A 57 11.51 12.69 4.85
N GLY A 58 12.26 12.05 5.75
CA GLY A 58 12.62 12.63 7.05
C GLY A 58 11.69 12.27 8.21
N PHE A 59 10.77 11.33 8.04
CA PHE A 59 9.98 10.82 9.17
C PHE A 59 10.87 10.14 10.21
N ASP A 60 10.76 10.58 11.47
CA ASP A 60 11.56 10.07 12.59
C ASP A 60 10.72 9.61 13.79
N ARG A 61 9.40 9.86 13.78
CA ARG A 61 8.47 9.49 14.87
C ARG A 61 8.45 7.98 15.14
N ARG A 62 8.73 7.15 14.13
CA ARG A 62 8.75 5.68 14.26
C ARG A 62 9.75 5.02 13.32
N LYS A 63 10.49 4.05 13.87
CA LYS A 63 11.41 3.19 13.12
C LYS A 63 10.66 2.07 12.39
N PRO A 64 10.99 1.77 11.12
CA PRO A 64 10.37 0.68 10.39
C PRO A 64 10.86 -0.67 10.94
N THR A 65 9.98 -1.67 10.91
CA THR A 65 10.32 -3.08 11.22
C THR A 65 10.57 -3.90 9.96
N HIS A 66 10.14 -3.39 8.80
CA HIS A 66 10.27 -4.00 7.49
C HIS A 66 10.18 -2.89 6.43
N VAL A 67 10.63 -3.19 5.22
CA VAL A 67 10.42 -2.34 4.04
C VAL A 67 9.20 -2.85 3.29
N SER A 68 8.31 -1.97 2.85
CA SER A 68 7.22 -2.35 1.93
C SER A 68 7.51 -1.80 0.55
N ILE A 69 7.29 -2.61 -0.48
CA ILE A 69 7.33 -2.17 -1.88
C ILE A 69 6.01 -2.51 -2.57
N VAL A 70 5.61 -1.67 -3.50
CA VAL A 70 4.53 -1.97 -4.44
C VAL A 70 5.12 -2.38 -5.78
N CYS A 71 4.51 -3.37 -6.42
CA CYS A 71 4.89 -3.88 -7.73
C CYS A 71 3.64 -4.19 -8.56
N PRO A 72 3.70 -4.08 -9.90
CA PRO A 72 2.68 -4.67 -10.75
C PRO A 72 2.60 -6.19 -10.55
N SER A 73 1.40 -6.77 -10.61
CA SER A 73 1.18 -8.22 -10.45
C SER A 73 2.04 -9.08 -11.38
N HIS A 74 2.24 -8.64 -12.62
CA HIS A 74 2.97 -9.37 -13.66
C HIS A 74 4.50 -9.48 -13.39
N THR A 75 5.04 -8.69 -12.46
CA THR A 75 6.48 -8.77 -12.13
C THR A 75 6.81 -9.84 -11.10
N ARG A 76 5.82 -10.55 -10.54
CA ARG A 76 5.99 -11.49 -9.42
C ARG A 76 7.12 -12.50 -9.62
N ASP A 77 7.11 -13.21 -10.75
CA ASP A 77 8.10 -14.28 -11.02
C ASP A 77 9.50 -13.69 -11.32
N VAL A 78 9.51 -12.53 -11.96
CA VAL A 78 10.74 -11.81 -12.34
C VAL A 78 11.41 -11.23 -11.09
N LEU A 79 10.63 -10.65 -10.18
CA LEU A 79 11.09 -10.07 -8.92
C LEU A 79 11.79 -11.13 -8.06
N ALA A 80 11.21 -12.33 -7.94
CA ALA A 80 11.81 -13.44 -7.20
C ALA A 80 13.18 -13.85 -7.79
N SER A 81 13.28 -13.92 -9.12
CA SER A 81 14.53 -14.27 -9.81
C SER A 81 15.63 -13.23 -9.59
N TRP A 82 15.27 -11.93 -9.66
CA TRP A 82 16.21 -10.84 -9.40
C TRP A 82 16.61 -10.72 -7.94
N ALA A 83 15.71 -11.01 -7.00
CA ALA A 83 16.02 -11.03 -5.58
C ALA A 83 17.13 -12.05 -5.28
N VAL A 84 16.99 -13.28 -5.79
CA VAL A 84 18.02 -14.32 -5.62
C VAL A 84 19.34 -13.92 -6.29
N ALA A 85 19.29 -13.38 -7.50
CA ALA A 85 20.48 -12.89 -8.20
C ALA A 85 21.20 -11.75 -7.46
N GLY A 86 20.44 -10.91 -6.74
CA GLY A 86 20.94 -9.84 -5.88
C GLY A 86 21.39 -10.30 -4.48
N GLY A 87 21.45 -11.62 -4.22
CA GLY A 87 21.87 -12.17 -2.92
C GLY A 87 20.81 -12.07 -1.82
N MET A 88 19.54 -11.86 -2.17
CA MET A 88 18.42 -11.87 -1.23
C MET A 88 17.86 -13.28 -1.05
N MET A 89 17.15 -13.50 0.06
CA MET A 89 16.52 -14.77 0.42
C MET A 89 15.03 -14.76 0.12
N LEU A 90 14.53 -15.85 -0.45
CA LEU A 90 13.11 -16.08 -0.64
C LEU A 90 12.58 -17.04 0.43
N TYR A 91 11.34 -16.82 0.86
CA TYR A 91 10.67 -17.69 1.81
C TYR A 91 9.55 -18.48 1.09
N PRO A 92 9.69 -19.81 0.90
CA PRO A 92 8.67 -20.59 0.20
C PRO A 92 7.29 -20.54 0.87
N SER A 93 7.25 -20.41 2.20
CA SER A 93 6.01 -20.27 2.98
C SER A 93 5.38 -18.87 2.90
N LYS A 94 6.12 -17.87 2.41
CA LYS A 94 5.71 -16.47 2.38
C LYS A 94 6.16 -15.82 1.06
N PRO A 95 5.46 -16.09 -0.06
CA PRO A 95 5.88 -15.67 -1.40
C PRO A 95 5.90 -14.14 -1.61
N ASN A 96 5.31 -13.37 -0.69
CA ASN A 96 5.32 -11.91 -0.70
C ASN A 96 6.36 -11.31 0.25
N GLU A 97 7.22 -12.13 0.86
CA GLU A 97 8.31 -11.67 1.73
C GLU A 97 9.67 -12.05 1.12
N ILE A 98 10.60 -11.09 1.13
CA ILE A 98 11.99 -11.26 0.68
C ILE A 98 12.90 -10.84 1.83
N GLY A 99 13.90 -11.65 2.16
CA GLY A 99 14.91 -11.35 3.17
C GLY A 99 16.13 -10.67 2.55
N VAL A 100 16.50 -9.51 3.07
CA VAL A 100 17.72 -8.79 2.69
C VAL A 100 18.75 -8.96 3.80
N PRO A 101 19.86 -9.66 3.55
CA PRO A 101 20.94 -9.69 4.51
C PRO A 101 21.59 -8.31 4.57
N VAL A 102 21.78 -7.75 5.76
CA VAL A 102 22.56 -6.53 6.02
C VAL A 102 23.33 -6.76 7.31
N ASP A 103 24.66 -6.63 7.24
CA ASP A 103 25.57 -7.07 8.31
C ASP A 103 25.32 -8.53 8.71
N GLU A 104 24.97 -8.78 9.99
CA GLU A 104 24.64 -10.09 10.55
C GLU A 104 23.13 -10.34 10.63
N ASP A 105 22.31 -9.34 10.29
CA ASP A 105 20.85 -9.38 10.39
C ASP A 105 20.18 -9.60 9.04
N ILE A 106 18.94 -10.09 9.09
CA ILE A 106 18.09 -10.31 7.92
C ILE A 106 16.84 -9.44 8.05
N TRP A 107 16.67 -8.52 7.11
CA TRP A 107 15.54 -7.59 7.09
C TRP A 107 14.50 -8.01 6.07
N THR A 108 13.22 -7.92 6.44
CA THR A 108 12.12 -8.31 5.56
C THR A 108 11.70 -7.16 4.65
N ILE A 109 11.59 -7.46 3.35
CA ILE A 109 10.82 -6.68 2.38
C ILE A 109 9.47 -7.37 2.20
N ARG A 110 8.38 -6.61 2.33
CA ARG A 110 7.02 -7.04 1.97
C ARG A 110 6.63 -6.49 0.63
N VAL A 111 6.22 -7.38 -0.27
CA VAL A 111 5.83 -7.03 -1.64
C VAL A 111 4.31 -7.00 -1.74
N LYS A 112 3.78 -5.84 -2.12
CA LYS A 112 2.36 -5.64 -2.42
C LYS A 112 2.19 -5.62 -3.94
N TYR A 113 1.55 -6.66 -4.46
CA TYR A 113 1.22 -6.74 -5.88
C TYR A 113 -0.08 -5.99 -6.16
N LEU A 114 -0.04 -5.03 -7.07
CA LEU A 114 -1.22 -4.35 -7.58
C LEU A 114 -1.77 -5.13 -8.76
N GLU A 115 -3.04 -5.53 -8.66
CA GLU A 115 -3.76 -6.18 -9.75
C GLU A 115 -3.91 -5.22 -10.94
N THR A 116 -3.75 -5.77 -12.13
CA THR A 116 -3.65 -5.08 -13.42
C THR A 116 -5.00 -4.88 -14.11
N ASP A 117 -6.10 -5.18 -13.43
CA ASP A 117 -7.45 -5.16 -14.02
C ASP A 117 -7.78 -3.80 -14.64
N ASP A 118 -7.20 -2.73 -14.07
CA ASP A 118 -7.03 -1.44 -14.72
C ASP A 118 -5.55 -1.27 -15.14
N ASN A 119 -5.29 -1.37 -16.45
CA ASN A 119 -3.98 -1.46 -17.10
C ASN A 119 -2.91 -0.41 -16.74
N HIS A 120 -3.16 0.54 -15.83
CA HIS A 120 -2.26 1.63 -15.49
C HIS A 120 -2.20 1.98 -14.00
N ARG A 121 -2.67 1.11 -13.08
CA ARG A 121 -2.72 1.45 -11.64
C ARG A 121 -1.34 1.72 -11.04
N PHE A 122 -0.32 0.98 -11.46
CA PHE A 122 1.04 1.20 -10.99
C PHE A 122 1.68 2.44 -11.65
N GLU A 123 1.46 2.63 -12.95
CA GLU A 123 1.97 3.75 -13.76
C GLU A 123 1.41 5.10 -13.30
N ARG A 124 0.27 5.06 -12.61
CA ARG A 124 -0.39 6.19 -11.97
C ARG A 124 0.21 6.56 -10.60
N LEU A 125 1.10 5.75 -10.05
CA LEU A 125 1.77 6.05 -8.79
C LEU A 125 3.01 6.89 -9.08
N ASP A 126 3.00 8.11 -8.55
CA ASP A 126 4.17 8.97 -8.61
C ASP A 126 5.25 8.48 -7.66
N ALA A 127 6.49 8.40 -8.16
CA ALA A 127 7.66 8.00 -7.40
C ALA A 127 8.84 8.94 -7.66
N CYS A 128 9.63 9.16 -6.62
CA CYS A 128 10.89 9.87 -6.65
C CYS A 128 12.05 8.90 -6.55
N HIS A 129 13.18 9.27 -7.15
CA HIS A 129 14.38 8.43 -7.19
C HIS A 129 15.41 9.00 -6.22
N PHE A 130 15.72 8.24 -5.17
CA PHE A 130 16.70 8.62 -4.17
C PHE A 130 17.97 7.81 -4.34
N ASN A 131 19.11 8.47 -4.16
CA ASN A 131 20.39 7.80 -4.02
C ASN A 131 20.69 7.61 -2.53
N PHE A 132 20.74 6.35 -2.09
CA PHE A 132 21.04 5.98 -0.70
C PHE A 132 22.47 5.45 -0.52
N GLY A 133 23.21 5.26 -1.62
CA GLY A 133 24.57 4.72 -1.65
C GLY A 133 25.63 5.75 -2.03
N CYS A 134 26.82 5.26 -2.35
CA CYS A 134 27.93 6.06 -2.90
C CYS A 134 28.10 5.91 -4.42
N ASP A 135 27.27 5.07 -5.05
CA ASP A 135 27.24 4.82 -6.49
C ASP A 135 26.07 5.57 -7.15
N ASP A 136 25.87 5.42 -8.46
CA ASP A 136 24.78 6.09 -9.19
C ASP A 136 23.44 5.33 -9.10
N VAL A 137 23.32 4.35 -8.20
CA VAL A 137 22.12 3.52 -8.08
C VAL A 137 21.03 4.29 -7.35
N THR A 138 19.90 4.44 -8.02
CA THR A 138 18.72 5.08 -7.43
C THR A 138 17.66 4.06 -7.05
N THR A 139 16.96 4.33 -5.95
CA THR A 139 15.81 3.56 -5.48
C THR A 139 14.54 4.37 -5.65
N ALA A 140 13.53 3.78 -6.29
CA ALA A 140 12.22 4.40 -6.47
C ALA A 140 11.43 4.38 -5.15
N VAL A 141 10.96 5.54 -4.70
CA VAL A 141 10.22 5.75 -3.46
C VAL A 141 8.96 6.54 -3.78
N LEU A 142 7.79 6.08 -3.34
CA LEU A 142 6.53 6.79 -3.59
C LEU A 142 6.56 8.21 -3.03
N THR A 143 6.06 9.16 -3.83
CA THR A 143 5.90 10.54 -3.39
C THR A 143 4.98 10.62 -2.18
N PRO A 144 5.05 11.68 -1.38
CA PRO A 144 4.14 11.87 -0.26
C PRO A 144 2.67 11.84 -0.69
N ALA A 145 2.34 12.41 -1.86
CA ALA A 145 0.97 12.40 -2.38
C ALA A 145 0.50 11.00 -2.74
N ALA A 146 1.34 10.20 -3.39
CA ALA A 146 1.03 8.80 -3.70
C ALA A 146 0.90 7.95 -2.42
N GLN A 147 1.71 8.21 -1.39
CA GLN A 147 1.57 7.54 -0.09
C GLN A 147 0.28 7.93 0.62
N LEU A 148 -0.13 9.20 0.55
CA LEU A 148 -1.38 9.68 1.14
C LEU A 148 -2.59 9.01 0.48
N GLU A 149 -2.59 8.88 -0.86
CA GLU A 149 -3.61 8.14 -1.60
C GLU A 149 -3.67 6.66 -1.18
N GLN A 150 -2.51 6.01 -0.98
CA GLN A 150 -2.49 4.64 -0.47
C GLN A 150 -3.06 4.52 0.95
N ILE A 151 -2.77 5.49 1.82
CA ILE A 151 -3.36 5.54 3.15
C ILE A 151 -4.88 5.71 3.05
N ALA A 152 -5.35 6.66 2.24
CA ALA A 152 -6.78 6.89 2.01
C ALA A 152 -7.50 5.63 1.53
N GLN A 153 -6.94 4.93 0.54
CA GLN A 153 -7.48 3.65 0.04
C GLN A 153 -7.59 2.59 1.14
N VAL A 154 -6.59 2.51 2.03
CA VAL A 154 -6.59 1.54 3.13
C VAL A 154 -7.54 1.95 4.26
N TYR A 155 -7.76 3.27 4.44
CA TYR A 155 -8.56 3.85 5.50
C TYR A 155 -10.07 3.60 5.30
N ILE A 156 -10.56 3.75 4.06
CA ILE A 156 -11.99 3.57 3.74
C ILE A 156 -12.36 2.17 3.29
N ASN A 157 -11.38 1.29 3.07
CA ASN A 157 -11.67 -0.03 2.51
C ASN A 157 -12.25 -0.97 3.57
N PRO A 158 -13.52 -1.40 3.44
CA PRO A 158 -14.22 -2.18 4.46
C PRO A 158 -13.67 -3.59 4.63
N ARG A 159 -12.93 -4.11 3.63
CA ARG A 159 -12.31 -5.44 3.72
C ARG A 159 -11.26 -5.50 4.81
N TYR A 160 -10.69 -4.37 5.17
CA TYR A 160 -9.80 -4.28 6.30
C TYR A 160 -10.63 -3.83 7.51
N ASN A 161 -11.19 -4.79 8.24
CA ASN A 161 -11.80 -4.55 9.55
C ASN A 161 -10.70 -4.18 10.57
N GLN A 162 -10.18 -2.97 10.42
CA GLN A 162 -9.01 -2.48 11.13
C GLN A 162 -9.44 -2.02 12.52
N SER A 163 -8.69 -2.45 13.53
CA SER A 163 -8.82 -1.88 14.88
C SER A 163 -8.72 -0.36 14.83
N TRP A 164 -9.48 0.35 15.66
CA TRP A 164 -9.42 1.81 15.77
C TRP A 164 -7.98 2.34 15.91
N ARG A 165 -7.12 1.66 16.70
CA ARG A 165 -5.70 2.01 16.90
C ARG A 165 -4.88 2.01 15.61
N TYR A 166 -5.28 1.19 14.64
CA TYR A 166 -4.62 1.12 13.35
C TYR A 166 -5.08 2.27 12.45
N LYS A 167 -6.38 2.60 12.45
CA LYS A 167 -6.90 3.79 11.77
C LYS A 167 -6.31 5.07 12.32
N GLU A 168 -6.23 5.20 13.65
CA GLU A 168 -5.58 6.34 14.32
C GLU A 168 -4.12 6.50 13.86
N ARG A 169 -3.40 5.39 13.72
CA ARG A 169 -2.02 5.40 13.21
C ARG A 169 -1.96 5.84 11.75
N LEU A 170 -2.88 5.38 10.91
CA LEU A 170 -2.98 5.83 9.52
C LEU A 170 -3.32 7.31 9.43
N GLY A 171 -4.21 7.81 10.28
CA GLY A 171 -4.53 9.23 10.41
C GLY A 171 -3.29 10.05 10.77
N GLY A 172 -2.54 9.64 11.79
CA GLY A 172 -1.28 10.29 12.16
C GLY A 172 -0.21 10.24 11.07
N ASP A 173 -0.10 9.14 10.33
CA ASP A 173 0.81 9.03 9.18
C ASP A 173 0.35 9.97 8.02
N ALA A 174 -0.96 10.09 7.76
CA ALA A 174 -1.55 10.98 6.76
C ALA A 174 -1.36 12.47 7.11
N ILE A 175 -1.66 12.86 8.35
CA ILE A 175 -1.44 14.23 8.85
C ILE A 175 0.02 14.61 8.70
N TRP A 176 0.95 13.72 9.07
CA TRP A 176 2.37 14.00 8.92
C TRP A 176 2.79 14.23 7.46
N LEU A 177 2.23 13.45 6.52
CA LEU A 177 2.49 13.64 5.08
C LEU A 177 1.98 15.00 4.60
N LEU A 178 0.77 15.40 5.03
CA LEU A 178 0.21 16.71 4.72
C LEU A 178 1.06 17.84 5.31
N GLU A 179 1.48 17.72 6.57
CA GLU A 179 2.42 18.66 7.21
C GLU A 179 3.74 18.78 6.41
N GLN A 180 4.23 17.69 5.80
CA GLN A 180 5.43 17.76 4.97
C GLN A 180 5.17 18.49 3.65
N MET A 181 4.02 18.28 3.03
CA MET A 181 3.62 18.97 1.79
C MET A 181 3.46 20.47 1.99
N CYS A 182 3.02 20.89 3.18
CA CYS A 182 2.82 22.31 3.51
C CYS A 182 4.14 23.07 3.72
N LYS A 183 5.28 22.39 3.88
CA LYS A 183 6.58 23.06 4.03
C LYS A 183 7.00 23.68 2.69
N GLU A 184 7.60 24.87 2.75
CA GLU A 184 7.82 25.86 1.66
C GLU A 184 8.62 25.40 0.40
N ASP A 185 8.86 24.09 0.20
CA ASP A 185 9.55 23.52 -0.97
C ASP A 185 8.59 22.70 -1.86
N VAL A 186 7.38 23.23 -2.05
CA VAL A 186 6.17 22.61 -2.65
C VAL A 186 6.41 21.99 -4.04
N ASP A 187 7.43 22.45 -4.76
CA ASP A 187 7.73 21.99 -6.13
C ASP A 187 8.72 20.80 -6.19
N LYS A 188 9.27 20.35 -5.06
CA LYS A 188 10.20 19.22 -5.04
C LYS A 188 9.46 17.92 -4.71
N PHE A 189 9.64 16.89 -5.54
CA PHE A 189 9.29 15.50 -5.22
C PHE A 189 7.80 15.15 -5.02
N GLY A 190 6.87 15.81 -5.70
CA GLY A 190 5.45 15.48 -5.61
C GLY A 190 4.84 15.83 -4.25
N MET A 191 5.27 16.97 -3.70
CA MET A 191 4.82 17.57 -2.43
C MET A 191 3.55 18.42 -2.57
N ASN A 192 2.83 18.32 -3.70
CA ASN A 192 1.63 19.10 -3.97
C ASN A 192 0.49 18.20 -4.46
N LEU A 193 -0.68 18.31 -3.84
CA LEU A 193 -1.87 17.52 -4.16
C LEU A 193 -2.56 17.96 -5.45
N ARG A 194 -2.34 19.20 -5.91
CA ARG A 194 -3.03 19.80 -7.07
C ARG A 194 -2.92 18.94 -8.33
N ASN A 195 -1.71 18.47 -8.62
CA ASN A 195 -1.41 17.70 -9.83
C ASN A 195 -1.27 16.20 -9.56
N ALA A 196 -1.47 15.76 -8.32
CA ALA A 196 -1.29 14.37 -7.93
C ALA A 196 -2.50 13.52 -8.36
N ASN A 197 -2.26 12.26 -8.68
CA ASN A 197 -3.33 11.30 -8.93
C ASN A 197 -3.89 10.74 -7.61
N ILE A 198 -4.91 11.41 -7.07
CA ILE A 198 -5.48 11.17 -5.73
C ILE A 198 -7.00 10.93 -5.73
N PRO A 199 -7.51 9.95 -6.49
CA PRO A 199 -8.96 9.75 -6.66
C PRO A 199 -9.68 9.41 -5.35
N THR A 200 -9.04 8.67 -4.45
CA THR A 200 -9.66 8.30 -3.16
C THR A 200 -9.73 9.48 -2.22
N ILE A 201 -8.71 10.34 -2.21
CA ILE A 201 -8.75 11.58 -1.43
C ILE A 201 -9.87 12.50 -1.93
N ARG A 202 -10.20 12.49 -3.23
CA ARG A 202 -11.33 13.26 -3.78
C ARG A 202 -12.70 12.61 -3.56
N ASP A 203 -12.76 11.39 -3.02
CA ASP A 203 -14.01 10.68 -2.73
C ASP A 203 -14.66 11.23 -1.45
N GLN A 204 -15.95 11.59 -1.52
CA GLN A 204 -16.72 12.11 -0.40
C GLN A 204 -16.75 11.16 0.80
N ARG A 205 -16.72 9.84 0.56
CA ARG A 205 -16.71 8.83 1.64
C ARG A 205 -15.42 8.90 2.46
N PHE A 206 -14.30 9.17 1.80
CA PHE A 206 -13.05 9.41 2.50
C PHE A 206 -13.14 10.67 3.36
N TRP A 207 -13.60 11.78 2.79
CA TRP A 207 -13.79 13.01 3.54
C TRP A 207 -14.64 12.81 4.78
N LEU A 208 -15.84 12.26 4.62
CA LEU A 208 -16.78 12.05 5.72
C LEU A 208 -16.15 11.25 6.87
N VAL A 209 -15.52 10.11 6.57
CA VAL A 209 -14.96 9.22 7.61
C VAL A 209 -13.67 9.79 8.19
N PHE A 210 -12.81 10.39 7.36
CA PHE A 210 -11.50 10.86 7.78
C PHE A 210 -11.56 12.17 8.57
N THR A 211 -12.30 13.18 8.10
CA THR A 211 -12.34 14.50 8.74
C THR A 211 -13.22 14.52 9.99
N THR A 212 -14.17 13.60 10.12
CA THR A 212 -14.88 13.37 11.38
C THR A 212 -13.92 12.89 12.47
N ALA A 213 -12.96 12.03 12.12
CA ALA A 213 -11.95 11.52 13.06
C ALA A 213 -10.77 12.50 13.26
N HIS A 214 -10.41 13.27 12.23
CA HIS A 214 -9.24 14.16 12.18
C HIS A 214 -9.62 15.54 11.61
N PRO A 215 -10.44 16.35 12.32
CA PRO A 215 -10.92 17.63 11.82
C PRO A 215 -9.81 18.63 11.52
N GLU A 216 -8.68 18.55 12.22
CA GLU A 216 -7.49 19.37 12.00
C GLU A 216 -6.83 19.17 10.62
N ALA A 217 -7.07 18.01 9.98
CA ALA A 217 -6.46 17.71 8.69
C ALA A 217 -7.09 18.49 7.53
N VAL A 218 -8.30 19.03 7.69
CA VAL A 218 -9.02 19.76 6.63
C VAL A 218 -8.18 20.93 6.11
N GLY A 219 -7.68 21.79 7.00
CA GLY A 219 -6.83 22.91 6.62
C GLY A 219 -5.54 22.46 5.92
N LEU A 220 -4.95 21.35 6.39
CA LEU A 220 -3.72 20.82 5.81
C LEU A 220 -3.90 20.29 4.38
N PHE A 221 -5.08 19.77 4.01
CA PHE A 221 -5.35 19.40 2.62
C PHE A 221 -5.33 20.62 1.69
N TYR A 222 -5.97 21.72 2.11
CA TYR A 222 -5.97 22.97 1.36
C TYR A 222 -4.57 23.58 1.24
N ASP A 223 -3.83 23.61 2.36
CA ASP A 223 -2.45 24.11 2.41
C ASP A 223 -1.50 23.23 1.58
N ALA A 224 -1.74 21.92 1.51
CA ALA A 224 -1.03 20.99 0.63
C ALA A 224 -1.45 21.09 -0.85
N GLY A 225 -2.33 22.03 -1.20
CA GLY A 225 -2.69 22.36 -2.58
C GLY A 225 -3.92 21.63 -3.13
N LEU A 226 -4.71 20.96 -2.28
CA LEU A 226 -6.01 20.43 -2.69
C LEU A 226 -7.02 21.59 -2.79
N ARG A 227 -7.18 22.13 -4.00
CA ARG A 227 -8.16 23.17 -4.30
C ARG A 227 -9.19 22.66 -5.29
N ASP A 228 -10.38 23.25 -5.23
CA ASP A 228 -11.44 22.98 -6.18
C ASP A 228 -11.05 23.53 -7.56
N GLU A 229 -11.18 22.71 -8.60
CA GLU A 229 -10.83 23.09 -9.97
C GLU A 229 -11.71 24.25 -10.51
N GLU A 230 -12.79 24.62 -9.81
CA GLU A 230 -13.74 25.65 -10.23
C GLU A 230 -13.32 27.09 -9.91
N GLU A 231 -12.40 27.31 -8.96
CA GLU A 231 -11.98 28.67 -8.57
C GLU A 231 -11.16 29.41 -9.64
N GLU A 232 -10.50 28.69 -10.56
CA GLU A 232 -9.62 29.30 -11.56
C GLU A 232 -10.35 29.88 -12.78
N VAL A 233 -11.57 29.43 -13.08
CA VAL A 233 -12.36 30.01 -14.19
C VAL A 233 -12.92 31.40 -13.82
N SER A 234 -13.01 31.70 -12.52
CA SER A 234 -13.69 32.89 -12.01
C SER A 234 -12.83 34.16 -12.00
N ILE A 235 -11.49 34.04 -12.08
CA ILE A 235 -10.58 35.20 -11.96
C ILE A 235 -10.19 35.75 -13.35
N SER A 236 -10.17 34.93 -14.41
CA SER A 236 -9.86 35.42 -15.77
C SER A 236 -11.06 35.99 -16.53
N GLU A 237 -12.30 35.76 -16.10
CA GLU A 237 -13.50 36.25 -16.80
C GLU A 237 -14.23 37.42 -16.09
N ARG A 238 -13.84 37.78 -14.86
CA ARG A 238 -14.42 38.94 -14.13
C ARG A 238 -13.99 40.32 -14.65
N GLY A 239 -13.21 40.38 -15.73
CA GLY A 239 -12.77 41.62 -16.35
C GLY A 239 -13.74 42.25 -17.36
N ASN A 240 -14.81 41.57 -17.81
CA ASN A 240 -15.72 42.13 -18.82
C ASN A 240 -17.08 41.40 -18.88
N ARG A 241 -17.96 41.62 -17.91
CA ARG A 241 -19.41 41.40 -18.16
C ARG A 241 -20.25 42.45 -17.43
N PRO A 242 -21.06 43.24 -18.16
CA PRO A 242 -22.02 44.13 -17.53
C PRO A 242 -23.10 43.31 -16.83
N GLU A 243 -23.50 43.81 -15.66
CA GLU A 243 -24.57 43.31 -14.82
C GLU A 243 -25.86 43.10 -15.65
N CYS A 244 -26.30 41.85 -15.77
CA CYS A 244 -27.67 41.52 -16.11
C CYS A 244 -28.32 40.86 -14.90
N GLU A 245 -29.09 41.69 -14.22
CA GLU A 245 -30.11 41.40 -13.23
C GLU A 245 -31.09 40.33 -13.77
N TYR A 246 -31.07 39.15 -13.18
CA TYR A 246 -32.20 38.21 -13.20
C TYR A 246 -32.29 37.53 -11.83
N GLN A 247 -33.12 38.13 -10.98
CA GLN A 247 -33.77 37.41 -9.89
C GLN A 247 -34.96 36.62 -10.44
N HIS A 248 -35.34 35.61 -9.66
CA HIS A 248 -36.65 34.93 -9.62
C HIS A 248 -36.79 33.57 -10.33
N GLU A 249 -37.31 32.63 -9.52
CA GLU A 249 -37.95 31.34 -9.84
C GLU A 249 -37.08 30.07 -9.92
N GLN A 250 -36.54 29.60 -8.78
CA GLN A 250 -36.23 28.17 -8.56
C GLN A 250 -36.46 27.71 -7.10
N ASP A 251 -37.62 28.02 -6.50
CA ASP A 251 -37.92 27.65 -5.09
C ASP A 251 -38.87 26.44 -4.92
N HIS A 252 -39.14 25.64 -5.96
CA HIS A 252 -40.18 24.59 -5.85
C HIS A 252 -39.83 23.17 -6.32
N ALA A 253 -38.55 22.84 -6.53
CA ALA A 253 -38.16 21.47 -6.92
C ALA A 253 -37.27 20.73 -5.90
N HIS A 254 -36.83 21.38 -4.80
CA HIS A 254 -35.77 20.82 -3.94
C HIS A 254 -36.24 20.09 -2.67
N THR A 255 -37.55 19.97 -2.44
CA THR A 255 -38.10 19.41 -1.18
C THR A 255 -38.38 17.90 -1.25
N GLN A 256 -38.37 17.27 -2.44
CA GLN A 256 -38.68 15.82 -2.55
C GLN A 256 -37.45 14.89 -2.48
N GLU A 257 -36.24 15.34 -2.83
CA GLU A 257 -35.03 14.52 -2.71
C GLU A 257 -34.53 14.41 -1.25
N TYR A 258 -34.79 15.42 -0.41
CA TYR A 258 -34.38 15.39 1.01
C TYR A 258 -35.15 14.38 1.87
N GLU A 259 -36.36 13.99 1.49
CA GLU A 259 -37.16 13.01 2.24
C GLU A 259 -36.78 11.56 1.89
N GLN A 260 -36.18 11.31 0.73
CA GLN A 260 -35.76 9.96 0.32
C GLN A 260 -34.41 9.55 0.96
N ASP A 261 -33.47 10.48 1.11
CA ASP A 261 -32.17 10.20 1.76
C ASP A 261 -32.30 10.05 3.29
N HIS A 262 -33.30 10.68 3.92
CA HIS A 262 -33.57 10.47 5.35
C HIS A 262 -34.17 9.10 5.66
N ALA A 263 -34.86 8.46 4.72
CA ALA A 263 -35.39 7.10 4.92
C ALA A 263 -34.28 6.04 4.89
N HIS A 264 -33.25 6.21 4.05
CA HIS A 264 -32.13 5.27 3.97
C HIS A 264 -31.16 5.36 5.16
N THR A 265 -31.04 6.54 5.75
CA THR A 265 -30.18 6.75 6.93
C THR A 265 -30.76 6.06 8.18
N GLN A 266 -32.10 6.05 8.33
CA GLN A 266 -32.76 5.35 9.44
C GLN A 266 -32.63 3.82 9.34
N GLU A 267 -32.61 3.27 8.13
CA GLU A 267 -32.44 1.81 7.92
C GLU A 267 -31.02 1.36 8.34
N TYR A 268 -30.01 2.21 8.14
CA TYR A 268 -28.63 1.94 8.56
C TYR A 268 -28.45 2.00 10.09
N GLU A 269 -29.04 3.01 10.75
CA GLU A 269 -28.99 3.13 12.22
C GLU A 269 -29.72 1.96 12.90
N GLN A 270 -30.81 1.46 12.30
CA GLN A 270 -31.52 0.29 12.81
C GLN A 270 -30.68 -0.99 12.69
N TYR A 271 -29.92 -1.12 11.61
CA TYR A 271 -29.01 -2.25 11.39
C TYR A 271 -27.83 -2.27 12.37
N GLU A 272 -27.24 -1.11 12.68
CA GLU A 272 -26.17 -1.02 13.70
C GLU A 272 -26.68 -1.39 15.11
N GLN A 273 -27.87 -0.92 15.50
CA GLN A 273 -28.48 -1.24 16.80
C GLN A 273 -28.86 -2.72 16.94
N GLU A 274 -29.21 -3.39 15.84
CA GLU A 274 -29.48 -4.83 15.85
C GLU A 274 -28.17 -5.63 15.95
N TYR A 275 -27.12 -5.18 15.26
CA TYR A 275 -25.80 -5.80 15.30
C TYR A 275 -25.15 -5.72 16.69
N GLU A 276 -25.22 -4.57 17.37
CA GLU A 276 -24.72 -4.42 18.75
C GLU A 276 -25.46 -5.34 19.75
N ARG A 277 -26.78 -5.49 19.59
CA ARG A 277 -27.59 -6.39 20.45
C ARG A 277 -27.22 -7.87 20.29
N VAL A 278 -26.90 -8.31 19.08
CA VAL A 278 -26.48 -9.70 18.84
C VAL A 278 -25.13 -9.98 19.50
N ILE A 279 -24.20 -9.02 19.42
CA ILE A 279 -22.89 -9.14 20.05
C ILE A 279 -23.04 -9.24 21.57
N GLU A 280 -23.82 -8.36 22.23
CA GLU A 280 -23.99 -8.42 23.68
C GLU A 280 -24.64 -9.74 24.15
N GLN A 281 -25.61 -10.27 23.42
CA GLN A 281 -26.22 -11.57 23.75
C GLN A 281 -25.26 -12.76 23.62
N GLU A 282 -24.28 -12.68 22.72
CA GLU A 282 -23.26 -13.73 22.55
C GLU A 282 -22.24 -13.72 23.71
N TYR A 283 -21.97 -12.56 24.31
CA TYR A 283 -21.09 -12.45 25.49
C TYR A 283 -21.77 -12.90 26.79
N ASP A 284 -23.07 -12.65 26.98
CA ASP A 284 -23.78 -13.05 28.20
C ASP A 284 -24.05 -14.58 28.29
N GLN A 285 -24.08 -15.29 27.17
CA GLN A 285 -24.24 -16.76 27.17
C GLN A 285 -22.93 -17.53 27.42
N GLY A 286 -21.78 -16.85 27.44
CA GLY A 286 -20.46 -17.46 27.59
C GLY A 286 -19.92 -17.58 29.02
N GLN A 287 -20.54 -16.92 30.01
CA GLN A 287 -20.11 -16.99 31.41
C GLN A 287 -21.05 -17.87 32.25
N GLY A 288 -20.82 -19.19 32.17
CA GLY A 288 -21.36 -20.13 33.16
C GLY A 288 -20.66 -19.95 34.52
N PRO A 289 -21.38 -20.07 35.65
CA PRO A 289 -20.82 -19.83 36.97
C PRO A 289 -19.78 -20.88 37.35
N GLU A 290 -18.65 -20.40 37.88
CA GLU A 290 -17.59 -21.17 38.49
C GLU A 290 -18.16 -22.11 39.57
N GLN A 291 -17.85 -23.40 39.47
CA GLN A 291 -18.21 -24.40 40.46
C GLN A 291 -17.29 -24.31 41.69
N GLU A 292 -17.93 -24.08 42.84
CA GLU A 292 -17.38 -24.27 44.18
C GLU A 292 -17.02 -25.74 44.46
N GLN A 293 -15.82 -25.92 45.01
CA GLN A 293 -15.39 -26.90 46.02
C GLN A 293 -16.11 -28.26 46.13
N ILE A 294 -15.40 -29.36 45.86
CA ILE A 294 -15.50 -30.59 46.68
C ILE A 294 -14.10 -31.23 46.89
N ARG A 295 -13.74 -31.35 48.17
CA ARG A 295 -12.66 -32.13 48.77
C ARG A 295 -13.19 -33.53 49.09
N VAL A 296 -12.66 -34.62 48.52
CA VAL A 296 -12.72 -35.98 49.12
C VAL A 296 -11.50 -36.82 48.70
N GLU A 297 -11.10 -37.66 49.65
CA GLU A 297 -9.92 -38.51 49.84
C GLU A 297 -9.72 -39.66 48.83
N SER A 298 -8.48 -40.16 48.79
CA SER A 298 -8.09 -41.44 48.18
C SER A 298 -8.65 -42.65 48.92
N PRO A 299 -8.82 -43.79 48.23
CA PRO A 299 -8.19 -45.02 48.75
C PRO A 299 -7.60 -45.99 47.70
N VAL A 300 -6.47 -46.58 48.11
CA VAL A 300 -5.92 -47.95 47.97
C VAL A 300 -6.48 -48.94 46.92
N SER A 301 -5.54 -49.50 46.11
CA SER A 301 -5.35 -50.84 45.45
C SER A 301 -6.37 -52.00 45.65
N PRO A 302 -6.49 -53.09 44.82
CA PRO A 302 -5.41 -53.81 44.07
C PRO A 302 -5.81 -54.54 42.72
N HIS A 303 -4.80 -55.14 42.05
CA HIS A 303 -4.78 -56.32 41.12
C HIS A 303 -6.01 -56.76 40.28
N ASP A 304 -5.85 -56.82 38.94
CA ASP A 304 -5.86 -58.07 38.11
C ASP A 304 -5.64 -57.81 36.58
N PRO A 305 -5.09 -58.75 35.79
CA PRO A 305 -4.86 -58.66 34.32
C PRO A 305 -5.93 -59.44 33.51
N PRO A 306 -5.72 -59.83 32.22
CA PRO A 306 -5.59 -59.14 30.92
C PRO A 306 -6.86 -59.37 30.02
N PRO A 307 -6.89 -59.15 28.68
CA PRO A 307 -6.44 -60.20 27.75
C PRO A 307 -5.86 -59.72 26.40
N GLU A 308 -5.39 -60.72 25.66
CA GLU A 308 -4.57 -60.74 24.46
C GLU A 308 -5.27 -60.30 23.15
N GLN A 309 -4.48 -59.66 22.25
CA GLN A 309 -4.31 -59.87 20.80
C GLN A 309 -5.55 -60.01 19.86
N PRO A 310 -5.54 -59.44 18.62
CA PRO A 310 -4.69 -60.01 17.57
C PRO A 310 -4.03 -59.07 16.55
N ARG A 311 -2.80 -59.48 16.23
CA ARG A 311 -2.06 -59.41 14.96
C ARG A 311 -2.90 -59.12 13.71
N ARG A 312 -2.40 -58.21 12.86
CA ARG A 312 -2.04 -58.40 11.43
C ARG A 312 -2.13 -57.07 10.67
N ARG A 313 -1.01 -56.62 10.09
CA ARG A 313 -0.77 -56.73 8.64
C ARG A 313 0.62 -56.18 8.29
N GLU A 314 1.51 -57.09 7.93
CA GLU A 314 2.59 -56.81 7.00
C GLU A 314 1.98 -56.52 5.63
N VAL A 315 2.39 -55.42 4.99
CA VAL A 315 2.41 -55.35 3.53
C VAL A 315 3.75 -54.76 3.10
N SER A 316 4.59 -55.68 2.68
CA SER A 316 5.75 -55.48 1.83
C SER A 316 5.39 -54.78 0.51
N GLY A 317 6.27 -53.88 0.07
CA GLY A 317 6.90 -54.09 -1.24
C GLY A 317 6.88 -52.95 -2.26
N ARG A 318 8.00 -52.92 -3.01
CA ARG A 318 8.28 -52.29 -4.32
C ARG A 318 8.69 -50.82 -4.26
N SER A 319 9.97 -50.45 -4.39
CA SER A 319 10.96 -50.77 -5.43
C SER A 319 10.45 -50.54 -6.87
N ARG A 320 10.81 -49.38 -7.43
CA ARG A 320 11.02 -49.10 -8.87
C ARG A 320 11.81 -47.79 -8.97
N ARG A 321 13.12 -47.88 -9.19
CA ARG A 321 13.81 -47.77 -10.49
C ARG A 321 13.85 -46.34 -11.05
N ARG A 322 15.04 -45.75 -10.87
CA ARG A 322 15.72 -44.78 -11.74
C ARG A 322 15.44 -45.01 -13.23
N SER A 323 15.25 -43.93 -13.96
CA SER A 323 15.67 -43.82 -15.36
C SER A 323 15.97 -42.36 -15.71
N SER A 324 17.24 -42.02 -15.53
CA SER A 324 17.95 -40.92 -16.19
C SER A 324 18.07 -41.22 -17.68
N ARG A 325 17.66 -40.30 -18.55
CA ARG A 325 18.09 -40.26 -19.96
C ARG A 325 18.19 -38.81 -20.43
N VAL A 326 19.28 -38.15 -20.02
CA VAL A 326 19.77 -36.93 -20.66
C VAL A 326 20.55 -37.36 -21.89
N ARG A 327 20.07 -36.97 -23.08
CA ARG A 327 20.81 -37.10 -24.34
C ARG A 327 21.69 -35.88 -24.52
N SER A 328 22.97 -36.05 -24.23
CA SER A 328 24.05 -35.19 -24.68
C SER A 328 24.22 -35.36 -26.20
N ARG A 329 24.16 -34.27 -26.96
CA ARG A 329 24.73 -34.21 -28.32
C ARG A 329 25.78 -33.12 -28.36
N SER A 330 27.01 -33.59 -28.35
CA SER A 330 28.23 -32.87 -28.67
C SER A 330 28.21 -32.38 -30.13
N ARG A 331 28.57 -31.11 -30.35
CA ARG A 331 29.20 -30.66 -31.59
C ARG A 331 30.43 -29.83 -31.25
N THR A 332 31.58 -30.38 -31.61
CA THR A 332 32.91 -29.77 -31.75
C THR A 332 32.86 -28.66 -32.81
N ARG A 333 33.30 -27.43 -32.51
CA ARG A 333 34.67 -26.88 -32.60
C ARG A 333 35.22 -26.75 -34.03
N THR A 334 35.35 -25.49 -34.47
CA THR A 334 36.38 -24.88 -35.37
C THR A 334 36.01 -23.39 -35.44
N ASP A 335 36.64 -22.52 -34.65
CA ASP A 335 37.95 -21.87 -34.83
C ASP A 335 37.98 -20.82 -35.96
N GLN A 336 38.67 -19.72 -35.66
CA GLN A 336 39.18 -18.61 -36.51
C GLN A 336 38.37 -17.30 -36.59
N GLY A 337 38.96 -16.24 -35.99
CA GLY A 337 38.94 -14.88 -36.52
C GLY A 337 38.62 -13.74 -35.54
N PRO A 338 39.60 -12.89 -35.15
CA PRO A 338 39.33 -11.72 -34.32
C PRO A 338 38.72 -10.60 -35.17
N ARG A 339 37.42 -10.35 -35.01
CA ARG A 339 36.76 -9.17 -35.61
C ARG A 339 37.21 -7.91 -34.88
N ARG A 340 38.03 -7.13 -35.59
CA ARG A 340 38.39 -5.74 -35.27
C ARG A 340 37.15 -4.95 -34.83
N ARG A 341 37.19 -4.39 -33.62
CA ARG A 341 36.31 -3.32 -33.15
C ARG A 341 36.45 -2.12 -34.09
N ARG A 342 35.41 -1.84 -34.90
CA ARG A 342 35.23 -0.51 -35.50
C ARG A 342 34.58 0.38 -34.44
N ARG A 343 35.29 1.45 -34.07
CA ARG A 343 34.73 2.57 -33.31
C ARG A 343 33.56 3.17 -34.09
N PRO A 344 32.44 3.54 -33.45
CA PRO A 344 31.46 4.42 -34.07
C PRO A 344 32.12 5.79 -34.29
N SER A 345 32.04 6.32 -35.51
CA SER A 345 32.45 7.69 -35.82
C SER A 345 31.44 8.68 -35.21
N GLU A 346 31.92 9.62 -34.41
CA GLU A 346 31.16 10.70 -33.74
C GLU A 346 30.64 11.81 -34.70
N HIS A 347 30.49 11.51 -35.98
CA HIS A 347 29.97 12.45 -36.95
C HIS A 347 28.76 11.83 -37.64
N GLY A 348 27.58 12.11 -37.07
CA GLY A 348 26.32 11.96 -37.80
C GLY A 348 26.36 12.82 -39.08
N PRO A 349 25.57 12.46 -40.09
CA PRO A 349 25.52 13.23 -41.34
C PRO A 349 25.12 14.67 -41.02
N ILE A 350 25.94 15.63 -41.46
CA ILE A 350 25.61 17.05 -41.42
C ILE A 350 24.41 17.22 -42.36
N LEU A 351 23.22 17.31 -41.78
CA LEU A 351 22.00 17.63 -42.51
C LEU A 351 22.17 19.03 -43.08
N THR A 352 21.79 19.20 -44.34
CA THR A 352 21.77 20.53 -44.93
C THR A 352 20.70 21.37 -44.22
N ARG A 353 20.89 22.70 -44.14
CA ARG A 353 19.94 23.63 -43.51
C ARG A 353 18.50 23.52 -44.08
N ALA A 354 18.37 22.98 -45.30
CA ALA A 354 17.08 22.69 -45.93
C ALA A 354 16.41 21.42 -45.36
N GLU A 355 17.18 20.38 -45.04
CA GLU A 355 16.68 19.15 -44.44
C GLU A 355 16.27 19.34 -42.98
N GLU A 356 17.01 20.15 -42.20
CA GLU A 356 16.61 20.52 -40.83
C GLU A 356 15.25 21.23 -40.81
N ARG A 357 14.98 22.11 -41.80
CA ARG A 357 13.68 22.79 -41.92
C ARG A 357 12.55 21.84 -42.28
N ARG A 358 12.80 20.81 -43.10
CA ARG A 358 11.80 19.78 -43.42
C ARG A 358 11.45 18.94 -42.18
N VAL A 359 12.47 18.46 -41.46
CA VAL A 359 12.26 17.66 -40.24
C VAL A 359 11.55 18.46 -39.14
N ALA A 360 11.83 19.76 -39.03
CA ALA A 360 11.13 20.65 -38.10
C ALA A 360 9.65 20.85 -38.46
N MET A 361 9.32 21.00 -39.75
CA MET A 361 7.93 21.13 -40.21
C MET A 361 7.14 19.84 -40.01
N ASP A 362 7.73 18.68 -40.27
CA ASP A 362 7.06 17.39 -40.07
C ASP A 362 6.79 17.12 -38.58
N ARG A 363 7.72 17.52 -37.69
CA ARG A 363 7.48 17.49 -36.23
C ARG A 363 6.36 18.44 -35.77
N ALA A 364 6.25 19.63 -36.37
CA ALA A 364 5.17 20.56 -36.07
C ALA A 364 3.80 20.03 -36.53
N ARG A 365 3.77 19.34 -37.68
CA ARG A 365 2.54 18.72 -38.23
C ARG A 365 2.05 17.54 -37.39
N ALA A 366 2.98 16.73 -36.86
CA ALA A 366 2.66 15.62 -35.97
C ALA A 366 2.06 16.08 -34.61
N ARG A 367 2.34 17.32 -34.17
CA ARG A 367 1.81 17.87 -32.90
C ARG A 367 0.42 18.53 -33.05
N GLY A 368 -0.07 18.75 -34.27
CA GLY A 368 -1.33 19.44 -34.53
C GLY A 368 -2.58 18.55 -34.63
N HIS A 369 -2.46 17.23 -34.44
CA HIS A 369 -3.55 16.27 -34.72
C HIS A 369 -3.88 15.33 -33.56
N VAL A 370 -3.94 15.86 -32.33
CA VAL A 370 -4.60 15.17 -31.21
C VAL A 370 -5.49 16.17 -30.45
N ARG A 371 -6.68 16.44 -30.98
CA ARG A 371 -7.88 16.83 -30.21
C ARG A 371 -9.10 16.91 -31.12
N ARG A 372 -9.92 15.86 -31.14
CA ARG A 372 -11.39 15.95 -31.26
C ARG A 372 -12.06 14.59 -31.00
N ARG A 373 -13.14 14.65 -30.22
CA ARG A 373 -14.05 13.59 -29.71
C ARG A 373 -13.61 13.02 -28.35
N SER A 374 -14.48 12.90 -27.34
CA SER A 374 -15.94 13.02 -27.26
C SER A 374 -16.36 13.52 -25.89
N SER A 375 -17.38 14.38 -25.88
CA SER A 375 -18.14 14.79 -24.71
C SER A 375 -18.84 13.58 -24.09
N GLN A 376 -18.57 13.32 -22.81
CA GLN A 376 -19.50 12.64 -21.91
C GLN A 376 -19.73 13.58 -20.73
N GLU A 377 -21.01 13.78 -20.45
CA GLU A 377 -21.52 14.59 -19.34
C GLU A 377 -20.95 14.05 -18.02
N THR A 378 -20.28 14.92 -17.28
CA THR A 378 -19.93 14.69 -15.88
C THR A 378 -20.87 15.55 -15.04
N THR A 379 -21.55 14.90 -14.12
CA THR A 379 -22.30 15.51 -13.03
C THR A 379 -21.35 16.44 -12.29
N LYS A 380 -21.56 17.75 -12.43
CA LYS A 380 -20.78 18.79 -11.77
C LYS A 380 -21.20 18.84 -10.31
N PHE A 381 -20.25 18.67 -9.39
CA PHE A 381 -20.51 18.80 -7.97
C PHE A 381 -19.53 19.82 -7.39
N SER A 382 -20.09 20.87 -6.78
CA SER A 382 -19.32 21.92 -6.11
C SER A 382 -18.95 21.44 -4.70
N PHE A 383 -17.66 21.41 -4.41
CA PHE A 383 -17.10 21.03 -3.10
C PHE A 383 -17.51 21.97 -1.96
N SER A 384 -17.95 23.19 -2.28
CA SER A 384 -18.39 24.18 -1.28
C SER A 384 -19.59 23.70 -0.45
N GLY A 385 -20.49 22.91 -1.03
CA GLY A 385 -21.74 22.50 -0.36
C GLY A 385 -21.56 21.47 0.76
N ALA A 386 -20.53 20.63 0.70
CA ALA A 386 -20.31 19.58 1.70
C ALA A 386 -19.70 20.12 3.02
N LEU A 387 -18.99 21.25 2.97
CA LEU A 387 -18.35 21.88 4.13
C LEU A 387 -19.28 22.80 4.91
N ASP A 388 -20.20 23.49 4.24
CA ASP A 388 -21.19 24.35 4.90
C ASP A 388 -22.13 23.55 5.83
N SER A 389 -22.37 22.27 5.54
CA SER A 389 -23.13 21.36 6.42
C SER A 389 -22.33 20.85 7.63
N LEU A 390 -21.00 20.80 7.57
CA LEU A 390 -20.13 20.34 8.67
C LEU A 390 -19.72 21.47 9.61
N LEU A 391 -19.72 22.73 9.14
CA LEU A 391 -19.32 23.91 9.92
C LEU A 391 -20.49 24.71 10.52
N GLY A 392 -21.71 24.15 10.53
CA GLY A 392 -22.84 24.53 11.38
C GLY A 392 -22.87 25.99 11.86
N GLY A 393 -23.58 26.84 11.13
CA GLY A 393 -23.75 28.27 11.37
C GLY A 393 -23.92 28.67 12.84
N GLY A 394 -22.86 29.22 13.42
CA GLY A 394 -22.89 29.96 14.67
C GLY A 394 -23.45 31.37 14.46
N HIS A 395 -24.76 31.50 14.59
CA HIS A 395 -25.47 32.77 14.68
C HIS A 395 -24.91 33.60 15.86
N ARG A 396 -24.10 34.62 15.58
CA ARG A 396 -23.70 35.64 16.56
C ARG A 396 -24.63 36.83 16.44
N ASP A 397 -25.72 36.77 17.19
CA ASP A 397 -26.54 37.92 17.52
C ASP A 397 -25.88 38.75 18.64
N GLY A 398 -25.86 40.06 18.43
CA GLY A 398 -25.97 41.08 19.47
C GLY A 398 -24.76 41.32 20.38
N TYR A 399 -24.13 42.50 20.25
CA TYR A 399 -24.20 43.52 21.30
C TYR A 399 -23.73 44.87 20.72
N ARG A 400 -24.70 45.77 20.50
CA ARG A 400 -24.50 47.21 20.54
C ARG A 400 -24.46 47.63 22.01
N ARG A 401 -23.40 48.30 22.44
CA ARG A 401 -23.45 49.56 23.17
C ARG A 401 -22.13 50.29 23.04
#